data_AF-A0AAI9ZC79-F1
#
_entry.id   AF-A0AAI9ZC79-F1
#
_cell.length_a   1.000
_cell.length_b   1.000
_cell.length_c   1.000
_cell.angle_alpha   90.00
_cell.angle_beta   90.00
_cell.angle_gamma   90.00
#
_symmetry.space_group_name_H-M   'P 1'
#
loop_
_entity.id
_entity.type
_entity.pdbx_description
1 polymer ?
#
loop_
_entity_poly.entity_id
_entity_poly.type
_entity_poly.pdbx_seq_one_letter_code
_entity_poly.pdbx_strand_id
1 'polypeptide(L)'
;MLSTWMHPRCFNEEMHEKYLGYMKWRNTTYWYERERINEVPFDVAASGEHGEIFTDGTIHHMHCSYVWDRITYASHFKPRVLDSLCRDPKHVEHCILYNGIPQSWEIDLPNITRVYNEPHEIDCLVG
;
A
#
# COMPACT_ATOMS: atom_id res chain seq x y z
N MET A 1 -5.07 1.50 -0.15
CA MET A 1 -4.08 2.43 0.44
C MET A 1 -2.84 1.63 0.81
N LEU A 2 -1.75 1.59 0.02
CA LEU A 2 -1.23 2.48 -1.06
C LEU A 2 -1.44 1.97 -2.50
N SER A 3 -2.32 1.01 -2.72
CA SER A 3 -2.63 0.49 -4.06
C SER A 3 -4.12 0.48 -4.41
N THR A 4 -4.99 0.92 -3.49
CA THR A 4 -6.45 0.86 -3.66
C THR A 4 -7.16 2.12 -3.20
N TRP A 5 -8.24 2.47 -3.90
CA TRP A 5 -9.17 3.54 -3.57
C TRP A 5 -9.81 3.38 -2.20
N MET A 6 -10.16 4.52 -1.60
CA MET A 6 -10.80 4.55 -0.29
C MET A 6 -11.82 5.66 -0.20
N HIS A 7 -12.88 5.40 0.57
CA HIS A 7 -13.84 6.43 0.93
C HIS A 7 -13.16 7.61 1.66
N PRO A 8 -13.40 8.88 1.28
CA PRO A 8 -12.69 10.06 1.78
C PRO A 8 -12.64 10.18 3.31
N ARG A 9 -13.72 9.76 3.99
CA ARG A 9 -13.80 9.76 5.46
C ARG A 9 -12.67 8.95 6.15
N CYS A 10 -12.15 7.90 5.52
CA CYS A 10 -11.07 7.07 6.06
C CYS A 10 -9.70 7.36 5.41
N PHE A 11 -9.68 8.27 4.43
CA PHE A 11 -8.45 8.72 3.79
C PHE A 11 -7.68 9.65 4.71
N ASN A 12 -6.44 9.30 5.01
CA ASN A 12 -5.53 10.13 5.79
C ASN A 12 -4.46 10.66 4.83
N GLU A 13 -4.70 11.86 4.32
CA GLU A 13 -3.86 12.53 3.32
C GLU A 13 -2.44 12.76 3.83
N GLU A 14 -2.27 13.28 5.05
CA GLU A 14 -0.94 13.52 5.64
C GLU A 14 -0.10 12.24 5.68
N MET A 15 -0.70 11.13 6.11
CA MET A 15 -0.01 9.85 6.16
C MET A 15 0.21 9.28 4.76
N HIS A 16 -0.72 9.46 3.82
CA HIS A 16 -0.53 9.05 2.43
C HIS A 16 0.67 9.76 1.79
N GLU A 17 0.73 11.08 1.89
CA GLU A 17 1.81 11.92 1.38
C GLU A 17 3.17 11.57 2.01
N LYS A 18 3.19 11.26 3.32
CA LYS A 18 4.40 10.77 4.00
C LYS A 18 4.97 9.51 3.33
N TYR A 19 4.13 8.52 3.04
CA TYR A 19 4.58 7.27 2.44
C TYR A 19 4.90 7.40 0.95
N LEU A 20 4.16 8.22 0.19
CA LEU A 20 4.56 8.61 -1.16
C LEU A 20 5.93 9.30 -1.16
N GLY A 21 6.19 10.16 -0.18
CA GLY A 21 7.49 10.80 0.05
C GLY A 21 8.61 9.78 0.26
N TYR A 22 8.37 8.71 1.02
CA TYR A 22 9.35 7.62 1.18
C TYR A 22 9.62 6.85 -0.12
N MET A 23 8.59 6.57 -0.92
CA MET A 23 8.74 5.93 -2.23
C MET A 23 9.55 6.82 -3.19
N LYS A 24 9.27 8.13 -3.20
CA LYS A 24 10.00 9.11 -4.02
C LYS A 24 11.45 9.25 -3.58
N TRP A 25 11.70 9.34 -2.28
CA TRP A 25 13.06 9.39 -1.73
C TRP A 25 13.90 8.16 -2.09
N ARG A 26 13.27 6.98 -2.14
CA ARG A 26 13.92 5.72 -2.54
C ARG A 26 14.09 5.59 -4.05
N ASN A 27 13.56 6.52 -4.85
CA ASN A 27 13.53 6.40 -6.30
C ASN A 27 12.86 5.10 -6.79
N THR A 28 11.70 4.75 -6.19
CA THR A 28 10.93 3.57 -6.58
C THR A 28 10.57 3.61 -8.06
N THR A 29 10.82 2.51 -8.76
CA THR A 29 10.50 2.34 -10.18
C THR A 29 9.31 1.39 -10.34
N TYR A 30 8.42 1.72 -11.28
CA TYR A 30 7.22 0.95 -11.59
C TYR A 30 7.22 0.56 -13.06
N TRP A 31 6.57 -0.56 -13.39
CA TRP A 31 6.48 -1.06 -14.77
C TRP A 31 5.07 -1.55 -15.09
N TYR A 32 4.64 -1.39 -16.34
CA TYR A 32 3.34 -1.92 -16.78
C TYR A 32 3.35 -3.45 -16.85
N GLU A 33 4.51 -4.03 -17.19
CA GLU A 33 4.69 -5.47 -17.33
C GLU A 33 5.74 -6.02 -16.36
N ARG A 34 5.61 -7.30 -16.03
CA ARG A 34 6.56 -8.02 -15.17
C ARG A 34 7.97 -8.07 -15.77
N GLU A 35 8.08 -7.95 -17.08
CA GLU A 35 9.33 -7.99 -17.85
C GLU A 35 10.15 -6.69 -17.74
N ARG A 36 9.56 -5.59 -17.25
CA ARG A 36 10.18 -4.25 -17.13
C ARG A 36 10.55 -3.61 -18.47
N ILE A 37 9.66 -3.75 -19.43
CA ILE A 37 9.88 -3.16 -20.74
C ILE A 37 9.49 -1.69 -20.69
N ASN A 38 8.31 -1.39 -20.13
CA ASN A 38 7.78 -0.04 -20.10
C ASN A 38 7.67 0.46 -18.66
N GLU A 39 8.44 1.51 -18.34
CA GLU A 39 8.36 2.19 -17.06
C GLU A 39 7.07 3.02 -16.93
N VAL A 40 6.48 3.00 -15.74
CA VAL A 40 5.33 3.82 -15.37
C VAL A 40 5.86 5.07 -14.68
N PRO A 41 5.50 6.28 -15.15
CA PRO A 41 5.85 7.50 -14.45
C PRO A 41 5.34 7.47 -13.01
N PHE A 42 6.15 7.94 -12.05
CA PHE A 42 5.79 7.91 -10.63
C PHE A 42 4.42 8.54 -10.35
N ASP A 43 4.12 9.70 -10.94
CA ASP A 43 2.86 10.40 -10.72
C ASP A 43 1.65 9.60 -11.24
N VAL A 44 1.84 8.79 -12.30
CA VAL A 44 0.81 7.87 -12.80
C VAL A 44 0.61 6.72 -11.80
N ALA A 45 1.70 6.09 -11.32
CA ALA A 45 1.61 5.04 -10.31
C ALA A 45 1.00 5.54 -8.99
N ALA A 46 1.36 6.74 -8.54
CA ALA A 46 0.87 7.34 -7.30
C ALA A 46 -0.61 7.74 -7.38
N SER A 47 -1.12 8.07 -8.57
CA SER A 47 -2.54 8.43 -8.74
C SER A 47 -3.51 7.28 -8.45
N GLY A 48 -3.05 6.02 -8.58
CA GLY A 48 -3.93 4.85 -8.55
C GLY A 48 -4.84 4.71 -9.78
N GLU A 49 -4.78 5.63 -10.75
CA GLU A 49 -5.51 5.58 -12.03
C GLU A 49 -4.80 4.71 -13.06
N HIS A 50 -4.45 3.49 -12.66
CA HIS A 50 -3.84 2.49 -13.51
C HIS A 50 -4.48 1.13 -13.28
N GLY A 51 -4.25 0.21 -14.23
CA GLY A 51 -4.59 -1.19 -14.05
C GLY A 51 -3.63 -1.86 -13.07
N GLU A 52 -3.17 -3.06 -13.43
CA GLU A 52 -2.08 -3.70 -12.71
C GLU A 52 -0.73 -3.13 -13.16
N ILE A 53 0.14 -2.81 -12.21
CA ILE A 53 1.55 -2.47 -12.44
C ILE A 53 2.46 -3.27 -11.50
N PHE A 54 3.75 -3.28 -11.78
CA PHE A 54 4.75 -4.05 -11.05
C PHE A 54 5.83 -3.14 -10.46
N THR A 55 6.40 -3.56 -9.33
CA THR A 55 7.51 -2.87 -8.65
C THR A 55 8.34 -3.86 -7.84
N ASP A 56 9.47 -3.42 -7.31
CA ASP A 56 10.28 -4.20 -6.37
C ASP A 56 9.53 -4.52 -5.06
N GLY A 57 10.00 -5.55 -4.39
CA GLY A 57 9.33 -6.12 -3.23
C GLY A 57 9.38 -5.25 -1.96
N THR A 58 10.26 -4.25 -1.93
CA THR A 58 10.33 -3.31 -0.81
C THR A 58 9.06 -2.48 -0.69
N ILE A 59 8.32 -2.28 -1.79
CA ILE A 59 7.03 -1.60 -1.79
C ILE A 59 5.98 -2.37 -1.00
N HIS A 60 5.98 -3.71 -1.05
CA HIS A 60 5.04 -4.51 -0.26
C HIS A 60 5.30 -4.33 1.24
N HIS A 61 6.57 -4.28 1.66
CA HIS A 61 6.92 -3.99 3.05
C HIS A 61 6.49 -2.58 3.48
N MET A 62 6.62 -1.59 2.59
CA MET A 62 6.14 -0.23 2.85
C MET A 62 4.61 -0.18 2.96
N HIS A 63 3.89 -0.89 2.09
CA HIS A 63 2.43 -1.06 2.20
C HIS A 63 2.02 -1.71 3.52
N CYS A 64 2.67 -2.82 3.90
CA CYS A 64 2.39 -3.50 5.18
C CYS A 64 2.67 -2.59 6.38
N SER A 65 3.73 -1.79 6.33
CA SER A 65 4.05 -0.81 7.37
C SER A 65 3.01 0.30 7.44
N TYR A 66 2.52 0.77 6.29
CA TYR A 66 1.47 1.77 6.19
C TYR A 66 0.15 1.31 6.81
N VAL A 67 -0.25 0.06 6.55
CA VAL A 67 -1.43 -0.55 7.16
C VAL A 67 -1.32 -0.49 8.69
N TRP A 68 -0.17 -0.84 9.26
CA TRP A 68 0.08 -0.78 10.71
C TRP A 68 0.08 0.63 11.29
N ASP A 69 0.65 1.61 10.57
CA ASP A 69 0.63 3.02 10.98
C ASP A 69 -0.81 3.55 11.04
N ARG A 70 -1.63 3.20 10.05
CA ARG A 70 -3.06 3.57 10.03
C ARG A 70 -3.87 2.94 11.16
N ILE A 71 -3.65 1.66 11.44
CA ILE A 71 -4.29 0.96 12.57
C ILE A 71 -3.91 1.65 13.89
N THR A 72 -2.61 1.91 14.09
CA THR A 72 -2.09 2.58 15.28
C THR A 72 -2.69 3.97 15.43
N TYR A 73 -2.66 4.78 14.36
CA TYR A 73 -3.23 6.12 14.32
C TYR A 73 -4.71 6.10 14.73
N ALA A 74 -5.54 5.27 14.08
CA ALA A 74 -6.97 5.19 14.39
C ALA A 74 -7.25 4.76 15.83
N SER A 75 -6.36 3.99 16.46
CA SER A 75 -6.51 3.54 17.85
C SER A 75 -6.45 4.67 18.89
N HIS A 76 -5.85 5.81 18.54
CA HIS A 76 -5.71 6.99 19.40
C HIS A 76 -6.94 7.89 19.44
N PHE A 77 -7.92 7.69 18.55
CA PHE A 77 -9.10 8.55 18.42
C PHE A 77 -10.39 7.84 18.82
N LYS A 78 -11.43 8.63 19.13
CA LYS A 78 -12.81 8.17 19.33
C LYS A 78 -13.79 9.11 18.60
N PRO A 79 -14.69 8.59 17.75
CA PRO A 79 -14.78 7.18 17.32
C PRO A 79 -13.56 6.77 16.47
N ARG A 80 -13.24 5.47 16.41
CA ARG A 80 -12.15 5.00 15.55
C ARG A 80 -12.66 4.96 14.12
N VAL A 81 -11.97 5.66 13.24
CA VAL A 81 -12.29 5.71 11.80
C VAL A 81 -11.20 4.98 11.05
N LEU A 82 -11.55 3.85 10.43
CA LEU A 82 -10.60 3.00 9.70
C LEU A 82 -11.34 2.16 8.66
N ASP A 83 -10.73 1.87 7.53
CA ASP A 83 -11.37 1.08 6.47
C ASP A 83 -11.44 -0.42 6.78
N SER A 84 -12.25 -1.12 6.00
CA SER A 84 -12.48 -2.56 6.11
C SER A 84 -11.22 -3.40 5.90
N LEU A 85 -10.27 -3.01 5.01
CA LEU A 85 -9.05 -3.79 4.80
C LEU A 85 -8.10 -3.70 5.99
N CYS A 86 -7.96 -2.51 6.58
CA CYS A 86 -7.16 -2.35 7.80
C CYS A 86 -7.82 -2.96 9.04
N ARG A 87 -9.11 -3.36 8.95
CA ARG A 87 -9.80 -4.14 9.99
C ARG A 87 -9.93 -5.63 9.66
N ASP A 88 -9.55 -6.07 8.47
CA ASP A 88 -9.60 -7.49 8.10
C ASP A 88 -8.45 -8.25 8.80
N PRO A 89 -8.75 -9.20 9.69
CA PRO A 89 -7.73 -9.99 10.39
C PRO A 89 -6.76 -10.70 9.45
N LYS A 90 -7.22 -11.15 8.27
CA LYS A 90 -6.36 -11.86 7.30
C LYS A 90 -5.35 -10.91 6.66
N HIS A 91 -5.79 -9.71 6.29
CA HIS A 91 -4.88 -8.71 5.75
C HIS A 91 -3.88 -8.23 6.81
N VAL A 92 -4.33 -8.06 8.06
CA VAL A 92 -3.44 -7.73 9.18
C VAL A 92 -2.41 -8.84 9.43
N GLU A 93 -2.83 -10.11 9.47
CA GLU A 93 -1.94 -11.27 9.63
C GLU A 93 -0.92 -11.35 8.48
N HIS A 94 -1.35 -11.16 7.24
CA HIS A 94 -0.46 -11.05 6.08
C HIS A 94 0.61 -9.98 6.30
N CYS A 95 0.21 -8.77 6.72
CA CYS A 95 1.15 -7.68 6.97
C CYS A 95 2.12 -7.99 8.11
N ILE A 96 1.70 -8.69 9.16
CA ILE A 96 2.59 -9.13 10.25
C ILE A 96 3.63 -10.11 9.71
N LEU A 97 3.20 -11.17 9.03
CA LEU A 97 4.09 -12.23 8.60
C LEU A 97 5.06 -11.73 7.54
N TYR A 98 4.58 -10.93 6.58
CA TYR A 98 5.41 -10.36 5.53
C TYR A 98 6.51 -9.45 6.11
N ASN A 99 6.20 -8.61 7.10
CA ASN A 99 7.22 -7.76 7.73
C ASN A 99 8.05 -8.47 8.81
N GLY A 100 7.50 -9.48 9.48
CA GLY A 100 8.14 -10.18 10.59
C GLY A 100 9.10 -11.28 10.16
N ILE A 101 8.96 -11.79 8.94
CA ILE A 101 9.77 -12.91 8.40
C ILE A 101 10.23 -12.58 6.97
N PRO A 102 10.93 -11.44 6.74
CA PRO A 102 11.30 -11.02 5.40
C PRO A 102 12.27 -12.02 4.77
N GLN A 103 12.00 -12.42 3.54
CA GLN A 103 12.95 -13.16 2.72
C GLN A 103 13.75 -12.18 1.85
N SER A 104 15.04 -12.45 1.63
CA SER A 104 15.90 -11.56 0.80
C SER A 104 15.34 -11.37 -0.61
N TRP A 105 14.78 -12.43 -1.20
CA TRP A 105 14.17 -12.38 -2.53
C TRP A 105 12.88 -11.54 -2.58
N GLU A 106 12.18 -11.35 -1.45
CA GLU A 106 11.01 -10.47 -1.34
C GLU A 106 11.39 -8.99 -1.23
N ILE A 107 12.66 -8.68 -1.05
CA ILE A 107 13.18 -7.31 -0.95
C ILE A 107 13.94 -6.97 -2.23
N ASP A 108 14.84 -7.86 -2.64
CA ASP A 108 15.85 -7.58 -3.65
C ASP A 108 15.37 -7.92 -5.08
N LEU A 109 14.29 -8.70 -5.24
CA LEU A 109 13.78 -9.02 -6.57
C LEU A 109 12.88 -7.90 -7.12
N PRO A 110 13.22 -7.35 -8.30
CA PRO A 110 12.35 -6.43 -9.00
C PRO A 110 11.09 -7.16 -9.52
N ASN A 111 9.97 -6.43 -9.60
CA ASN A 111 8.66 -6.86 -10.15
C ASN A 111 7.95 -7.99 -9.40
N ILE A 112 8.30 -8.19 -8.14
CA ILE A 112 7.64 -9.20 -7.32
C ILE A 112 6.34 -8.69 -6.74
N THR A 113 6.23 -7.38 -6.54
CA THR A 113 5.03 -6.73 -6.04
C THR A 113 4.16 -6.28 -7.20
N ARG A 114 2.90 -6.69 -7.13
CA ARG A 114 1.82 -6.22 -8.01
C ARG A 114 1.09 -5.11 -7.27
N VAL A 115 0.87 -3.99 -7.94
CA VAL A 115 0.10 -2.86 -7.42
C VAL A 115 -1.17 -2.75 -8.25
N TYR A 116 -2.31 -2.88 -7.60
CA TYR A 116 -3.62 -2.84 -8.23
C TYR A 116 -4.67 -2.42 -7.19
N ASN A 117 -5.74 -1.80 -7.70
CA ASN A 117 -6.92 -1.48 -6.90
C ASN A 117 -7.67 -2.75 -6.55
N GLU A 118 -8.16 -2.83 -5.31
CA GLU A 118 -8.99 -3.95 -4.87
C GLU A 118 -10.24 -4.05 -5.76
N PRO A 119 -10.62 -5.27 -6.19
CA PRO A 119 -11.76 -5.45 -7.08
C PRO A 119 -13.12 -5.26 -6.39
N HIS A 120 -13.12 -5.15 -5.06
CA HIS A 120 -14.32 -4.98 -4.24
C HIS A 120 -14.28 -3.64 -3.50
N GLU A 121 -15.48 -3.19 -3.09
CA GLU A 121 -15.63 -1.93 -2.36
C GLU A 121 -14.92 -1.99 -0.99
N ILE A 122 -14.25 -0.90 -0.64
CA ILE A 122 -13.56 -0.71 0.62
C ILE A 122 -14.35 0.27 1.49
N ASP A 123 -15.10 -0.28 2.45
CA ASP A 123 -15.91 0.50 3.37
C ASP A 123 -15.07 1.30 4.36
N CYS A 124 -15.54 2.50 4.70
CA CYS A 124 -15.00 3.25 5.83
C CYS A 124 -15.81 2.96 7.10
N LEU A 125 -15.20 2.28 8.07
CA LEU A 125 -15.85 1.84 9.30
C LEU A 125 -15.62 2.86 10.42
N VAL A 126 -16.69 3.21 11.13
CA VAL A 126 -16.68 4.14 12.28
C VAL A 126 -17.19 3.40 13.50
N GLY A 127 -16.39 3.36 14.58
CA GLY A 127 -16.75 2.68 15.83
C GLY A 127 -15.65 2.69 16.86
#